data_AF-A0A0S2A481-F1
#
_entry.id   AF-A0A0S2A481-F1
#
_cell.length_a   1.000
_cell.length_b   1.000
_cell.length_c   1.000
_cell.angle_alpha   90.00
_cell.angle_beta   90.00
_cell.angle_gamma   90.00
#
_symmetry.space_group_name_H-M   'P 1'
#
loop_
_entity.id
_entity.type
_entity.pdbx_description
1 polymer ?
#
loop_
_entity_poly.entity_id
_entity_poly.type
_entity_poly.pdbx_seq_one_letter_code
_entity_poly.pdbx_strand_id
1 'polypeptide(L)'
;SIGACAEHSMSRAKTSTIPQVNNSIIDQNVQALFNEISADAVFVTYDGQNIKKYGTHLDRAKTAYIPASTFKIANALIGLENHKATSTEIFKWDGKPRFFKAWDKDFTLGEAMQASAVPVYQELARRIGPSLMQSE
;
A
#
# COMPACT_ATOMS: atom_id res chain seq x y z
N SER A 1 29.33 -67.97 31.01
CA SER A 1 29.00 -66.55 31.27
C SER A 1 29.81 -65.70 30.33
N ILE A 2 29.16 -65.21 29.26
CA ILE A 2 29.80 -64.48 28.16
C ILE A 2 28.94 -63.25 27.87
N GLY A 3 29.57 -62.11 27.63
CA GLY A 3 29.00 -61.05 26.80
C GLY A 3 28.85 -59.69 27.47
N ALA A 4 29.93 -58.90 27.48
CA ALA A 4 29.87 -57.45 27.50
C ALA A 4 29.21 -56.94 26.20
N CYS A 5 28.39 -55.90 26.28
CA CYS A 5 27.90 -55.17 25.10
C CYS A 5 28.21 -53.67 25.24
N ALA A 6 28.79 -53.15 24.16
CA ALA A 6 29.49 -51.90 24.03
C ALA A 6 28.57 -50.68 23.87
N GLU A 7 29.15 -49.53 24.18
CA GLU A 7 28.66 -48.18 23.92
C GLU A 7 28.27 -47.96 22.44
N HIS A 8 27.15 -47.28 22.22
CA HIS A 8 26.83 -46.67 20.93
C HIS A 8 26.71 -45.16 21.12
N SER A 9 27.77 -44.46 20.70
CA SER A 9 27.79 -43.01 20.47
C SER A 9 26.80 -42.68 19.35
N MET A 10 25.72 -41.96 19.69
CA MET A 10 24.88 -41.30 18.69
C MET A 10 25.39 -39.87 18.47
N SER A 11 26.04 -39.68 17.32
CA SER A 11 26.37 -38.38 16.76
C SER A 11 25.09 -37.54 16.60
N ARG A 12 25.03 -36.41 17.32
CA ARG A 12 23.94 -35.44 17.18
C ARG A 12 24.12 -34.73 15.84
N ALA A 13 23.18 -34.94 14.93
CA ALA A 13 23.11 -34.28 13.63
C ALA A 13 23.25 -32.75 13.77
N LYS A 14 24.16 -32.16 12.99
CA LYS A 14 24.32 -30.71 12.85
C LYS A 14 23.03 -30.13 12.30
N THR A 15 22.31 -29.39 13.13
CA THR A 15 21.15 -28.61 12.70
C THR A 15 21.64 -27.51 11.77
N SER A 16 21.16 -27.53 10.53
CA SER A 16 21.40 -26.48 9.54
C SER A 16 20.78 -25.17 10.05
N THR A 17 21.63 -24.24 10.50
CA THR A 17 21.21 -22.89 10.87
C THR A 17 20.95 -22.09 9.59
N ILE A 18 19.67 -21.86 9.29
CA ILE A 18 19.25 -20.78 8.39
C ILE A 18 19.82 -19.48 9.01
N PRO A 19 20.66 -18.70 8.30
CA PRO A 19 21.23 -17.49 8.88
C PRO A 19 20.10 -16.53 9.25
N GLN A 20 19.97 -16.26 10.54
CA GLN A 20 19.13 -15.19 11.07
C GLN A 20 19.68 -13.87 10.52
N VAL A 21 19.01 -13.31 9.52
CA VAL A 21 19.33 -11.97 9.01
C VAL A 21 19.10 -11.01 10.17
N ASN A 22 20.15 -10.35 10.64
CA ASN A 22 20.04 -9.32 11.67
C ASN A 22 19.15 -8.19 11.14
N ASN A 23 17.96 -8.01 11.74
CA ASN A 23 17.03 -6.93 11.40
C ASN A 23 17.72 -5.55 11.33
N SER A 24 18.77 -5.33 12.12
CA SER A 24 19.58 -4.10 12.12
C SER A 24 20.22 -3.76 10.76
N ILE A 25 20.73 -4.73 10.01
CA ILE A 25 21.33 -4.46 8.68
C ILE A 25 20.25 -4.11 7.66
N ILE A 26 19.10 -4.78 7.72
CA ILE A 26 17.97 -4.47 6.83
C ILE A 26 17.43 -3.07 7.13
N ASP A 27 17.27 -2.71 8.39
CA ASP A 27 16.81 -1.38 8.79
C ASP A 27 17.80 -0.29 8.37
N GLN A 28 19.12 -0.54 8.45
CA GLN A 28 20.16 0.36 7.94
C GLN A 28 20.07 0.52 6.42
N ASN A 29 19.86 -0.57 5.68
CA ASN A 29 19.70 -0.52 4.22
C ASN A 29 18.46 0.28 3.82
N VAL A 30 17.34 0.13 4.56
CA VAL A 30 16.14 0.94 4.35
C VAL A 30 16.41 2.41 4.67
N GLN A 31 17.10 2.70 5.78
CA GLN A 31 17.45 4.07 6.17
C GLN A 31 18.33 4.76 5.12
N ALA A 32 19.27 4.03 4.51
CA ALA A 32 20.14 4.56 3.47
C ALA A 32 19.34 5.10 2.27
N LEU A 33 18.22 4.47 1.90
CA LEU A 33 17.34 4.97 0.82
C LEU A 33 16.77 6.37 1.10
N PHE A 34 16.53 6.70 2.38
CA PHE A 34 15.98 8.00 2.77
C PHE A 34 17.07 9.08 2.94
N ASN A 35 18.31 8.69 3.20
CA ASN A 35 19.42 9.66 3.35
C ASN A 35 19.76 10.36 2.03
N GLU A 36 19.48 9.72 0.89
CA GLU A 36 19.66 10.29 -0.46
C GLU A 36 18.59 11.34 -0.82
N ILE A 37 17.59 11.57 0.05
CA ILE A 37 16.44 12.41 -0.23
C ILE A 37 16.40 13.56 0.79
N SER A 38 16.45 14.80 0.32
CA SER A 38 16.45 15.98 1.20
C SER A 38 15.10 16.27 1.88
N ALA A 39 14.01 15.66 1.42
CA ALA A 39 12.68 15.86 1.97
C ALA A 39 12.45 15.04 3.25
N ASP A 40 11.70 15.62 4.18
CA ASP A 40 11.20 14.91 5.36
C ASP A 40 10.24 13.77 4.93
N ALA A 41 10.62 12.53 5.27
CA ALA A 41 9.92 11.34 4.81
C ALA A 41 9.67 10.34 5.95
N VAL A 42 8.58 9.59 5.83
CA VAL A 42 8.30 8.42 6.65
C VAL A 42 7.70 7.31 5.80
N PHE A 43 8.09 6.07 6.07
CA PHE A 43 7.50 4.86 5.52
C PHE A 43 7.02 3.98 6.66
N VAL A 44 5.78 3.54 6.58
CA VAL A 44 5.10 2.80 7.64
C VAL A 44 4.67 1.45 7.10
N THR A 45 4.98 0.38 7.83
CA THR A 45 4.49 -0.96 7.54
C THR A 45 3.57 -1.44 8.66
N TYR A 46 2.60 -2.27 8.29
CA TYR A 46 1.68 -2.94 9.21
C TYR A 46 1.54 -4.40 8.80
N ASP A 47 1.79 -5.32 9.73
CA ASP A 47 1.71 -6.78 9.49
C ASP A 47 0.41 -7.41 10.02
N GLY A 48 -0.53 -6.59 10.48
CA GLY A 48 -1.76 -7.03 11.16
C GLY A 48 -1.66 -6.96 12.69
N GLN A 49 -0.47 -6.80 13.26
CA GLN A 49 -0.24 -6.72 14.71
C GLN A 49 0.63 -5.52 15.09
N ASN A 50 1.71 -5.29 14.33
CA ASN A 50 2.75 -4.33 14.66
C ASN A 50 2.88 -3.26 13.58
N ILE A 51 3.08 -2.01 14.03
CA ILE A 51 3.48 -0.90 13.18
C ILE A 51 4.98 -0.71 13.27
N LYS A 52 5.67 -0.66 12.13
CA LYS A 52 7.07 -0.22 12.04
C LYS A 52 7.18 1.06 11.22
N LYS A 53 8.15 1.91 11.56
CA LYS A 53 8.36 3.23 10.97
C LYS A 53 9.82 3.38 10.56
N TYR A 54 10.05 3.94 9.38
CA TYR A 54 11.36 4.16 8.76
C TYR A 54 11.40 5.57 8.16
N GLY A 55 12.59 6.18 8.03
CA GLY A 55 12.76 7.45 7.31
C GLY A 55 13.45 8.55 8.11
N THR A 56 13.36 9.80 7.64
CA THR A 56 14.05 10.96 8.19
C THR A 56 13.23 11.75 9.22
N HIS A 57 11.89 11.63 9.19
CA HIS A 57 10.99 12.35 10.09
C HIS A 57 9.82 11.47 10.55
N LEU A 58 10.07 10.61 11.55
CA LEU A 58 9.12 9.55 11.97
C LEU A 58 7.80 10.06 12.57
N ASP A 59 7.79 11.28 13.12
CA ASP A 59 6.58 11.91 13.68
C ASP A 59 5.52 12.21 12.61
N ARG A 60 5.90 12.21 11.33
CA ARG A 60 4.94 12.29 10.21
C ARG A 60 3.94 11.13 10.23
N ALA A 61 4.28 9.98 10.79
CA ALA A 61 3.39 8.81 10.86
C ALA A 61 2.12 9.03 11.71
N LYS A 62 2.13 10.02 12.61
CA LYS A 62 0.97 10.41 13.45
C LYS A 62 0.39 11.77 13.07
N THR A 63 0.91 12.38 11.99
CA THR A 63 0.49 13.70 11.53
C THR A 63 -0.53 13.53 10.41
N ALA A 64 -1.63 14.29 10.45
CA ALA A 64 -2.65 14.24 9.41
C ALA A 64 -2.22 15.04 8.17
N TYR A 65 -2.52 14.50 6.98
CA TYR A 65 -2.32 15.16 5.69
C TYR A 65 -3.59 15.03 4.86
N ILE A 66 -3.79 15.92 3.89
CA ILE A 66 -4.81 15.68 2.87
C ILE A 66 -4.49 14.37 2.13
N PRO A 67 -5.48 13.50 1.88
CA PRO A 67 -5.24 12.19 1.27
C PRO A 67 -4.86 12.30 -0.22
N ALA A 68 -5.14 13.44 -0.86
CA ALA A 68 -4.98 13.60 -2.30
C ALA A 68 -5.61 12.41 -3.06
N SER A 69 -4.89 11.81 -4.00
CA SER A 69 -5.39 10.69 -4.80
C SER A 69 -5.53 9.36 -4.03
N THR A 70 -5.02 9.22 -2.80
CA THR A 70 -5.29 8.00 -2.01
C THR A 70 -6.76 7.87 -1.63
N PHE A 71 -7.50 9.00 -1.57
CA PHE A 71 -8.95 9.01 -1.35
C PHE A 71 -9.75 8.31 -2.46
N LYS A 72 -9.18 8.10 -3.65
CA LYS A 72 -9.83 7.34 -4.72
C LYS A 72 -10.25 5.93 -4.27
N ILE A 73 -9.55 5.35 -3.30
CA ILE A 73 -9.91 4.06 -2.70
C ILE A 73 -11.27 4.15 -2.00
N ALA A 74 -11.44 5.10 -1.08
CA ALA A 74 -12.70 5.32 -0.38
C ALA A 74 -13.82 5.76 -1.33
N ASN A 75 -13.53 6.68 -2.25
CA ASN A 75 -14.51 7.15 -3.24
C ASN A 75 -15.04 6.01 -4.14
N ALA A 76 -14.16 5.10 -4.58
CA ALA A 76 -14.58 3.91 -5.33
C ALA A 76 -15.46 2.98 -4.48
N LEU A 77 -15.07 2.70 -3.24
CA LEU A 77 -15.86 1.84 -2.33
C LEU A 77 -17.26 2.40 -2.11
N ILE A 78 -17.36 3.68 -1.72
CA ILE A 78 -18.66 4.36 -1.51
C ILE A 78 -19.50 4.33 -2.79
N GLY A 79 -18.88 4.62 -3.94
CA GLY A 79 -19.58 4.65 -5.22
C GLY A 79 -20.08 3.29 -5.69
N LEU A 80 -19.31 2.22 -5.46
CA LEU A 80 -19.69 0.85 -5.83
C LEU A 80 -20.78 0.31 -4.90
N GLU A 81 -20.61 0.48 -3.59
CA GLU A 81 -21.57 0.02 -2.56
C GLU A 81 -22.94 0.67 -2.76
N ASN A 82 -22.96 1.96 -3.06
CA ASN A 82 -24.19 2.74 -3.26
C ASN A 82 -24.68 2.79 -4.71
N HIS A 83 -24.20 1.87 -5.56
CA HIS A 83 -24.62 1.71 -6.95
C HIS A 83 -24.55 3.00 -7.80
N LYS A 84 -23.56 3.87 -7.53
CA LYS A 84 -23.29 5.10 -8.30
C LYS A 84 -22.42 4.85 -9.53
N ALA A 85 -21.79 3.68 -9.57
CA ALA A 85 -21.07 3.14 -10.71
C ALA A 85 -20.95 1.62 -10.60
N THR A 86 -20.53 0.97 -11.68
CA THR A 86 -20.06 -0.42 -11.66
C THR A 86 -18.56 -0.46 -12.00
N SER A 87 -17.90 -1.59 -11.72
CA SER A 87 -16.48 -1.75 -12.06
C SER A 87 -16.20 -1.78 -13.57
N THR A 88 -17.22 -2.11 -14.37
CA THR A 88 -17.14 -2.22 -15.84
C THR A 88 -17.75 -1.01 -16.55
N GLU A 89 -18.35 -0.07 -15.82
CA GLU A 89 -18.89 1.16 -16.40
C GLU A 89 -17.77 2.00 -17.04
N ILE A 90 -18.05 2.55 -18.22
CA ILE A 90 -17.16 3.47 -18.91
C ILE A 90 -17.57 4.91 -18.62
N PHE A 91 -16.69 5.64 -17.93
CA PHE A 91 -16.75 7.09 -17.78
C PHE A 91 -16.20 7.74 -19.03
N LYS A 92 -17.12 8.26 -19.86
CA LYS A 92 -16.78 8.84 -21.16
C LYS A 92 -16.06 10.17 -21.02
N TRP A 93 -15.07 10.39 -21.87
CA TRP A 93 -14.47 11.71 -22.03
C TRP A 93 -15.41 12.64 -22.80
N ASP A 94 -15.52 13.89 -22.35
CA ASP A 94 -16.40 14.91 -22.94
C ASP A 94 -15.77 15.64 -24.14
N GLY A 95 -14.61 15.18 -24.59
CA GLY A 95 -13.87 15.77 -25.71
C GLY A 95 -13.12 17.05 -25.37
N LYS A 96 -13.20 17.55 -24.13
CA LYS A 96 -12.49 18.76 -23.71
C LYS A 96 -11.09 18.41 -23.19
N PRO A 97 -10.03 19.12 -23.64
CA PRO A 97 -8.68 18.87 -23.14
C PRO A 97 -8.60 18.95 -21.62
N ARG A 98 -8.04 17.91 -21.00
CA ARG A 98 -7.79 17.86 -19.55
C ARG A 98 -6.35 18.31 -19.24
N PHE A 99 -6.05 18.45 -17.96
CA PHE A 99 -4.72 18.88 -17.50
C PHE A 99 -3.60 17.97 -18.00
N PHE A 100 -3.86 16.66 -18.13
CA PHE A 100 -2.95 15.73 -18.78
C PHE A 100 -3.62 15.12 -20.01
N LYS A 101 -2.93 15.13 -21.14
CA LYS A 101 -3.38 14.48 -22.38
C LYS A 101 -3.66 12.97 -22.19
N ALA A 102 -2.97 12.32 -21.26
CA ALA A 102 -3.24 10.93 -20.91
C ALA A 102 -4.64 10.69 -20.34
N TRP A 103 -5.34 11.74 -19.88
CA TRP A 103 -6.71 11.68 -19.39
C TRP A 103 -7.76 11.96 -20.48
N ASP A 104 -7.36 12.30 -21.70
CA ASP A 104 -8.25 12.60 -22.84
C ASP A 104 -8.72 11.31 -23.51
N LYS A 105 -9.34 10.44 -22.71
CA LYS A 105 -9.90 9.15 -23.14
C LYS A 105 -10.94 8.67 -22.13
N ASP A 106 -11.68 7.66 -22.55
CA ASP A 106 -12.63 6.94 -21.72
C ASP A 106 -11.89 6.07 -20.69
N PHE A 107 -12.52 5.86 -19.53
CA PHE A 107 -11.97 5.05 -18.45
C PHE A 107 -13.05 4.24 -17.73
N THR A 108 -12.72 3.02 -17.34
CA THR A 108 -13.33 2.37 -16.17
C THR A 108 -12.78 2.96 -14.87
N LEU A 109 -13.43 2.71 -13.72
CA LEU A 109 -12.87 3.11 -12.41
C LEU A 109 -11.48 2.51 -12.17
N GLY A 110 -11.25 1.26 -12.59
CA GLY A 110 -9.95 0.59 -12.43
C GLY A 110 -8.84 1.28 -13.23
N GLU A 111 -9.10 1.62 -14.48
CA GLU A 111 -8.13 2.35 -15.32
C GLU A 111 -7.91 3.77 -14.80
N ALA A 112 -8.97 4.45 -14.35
CA ALA A 112 -8.90 5.78 -13.76
C ALA A 112 -8.11 5.79 -12.45
N MET A 113 -8.17 4.72 -11.65
CA MET A 113 -7.36 4.54 -10.45
C MET A 113 -5.87 4.51 -10.81
N GLN A 114 -5.49 3.65 -11.77
CA GLN A 114 -4.10 3.49 -12.22
C GLN A 114 -3.54 4.77 -12.86
N ALA A 115 -4.33 5.45 -13.69
CA ALA A 115 -3.96 6.71 -14.32
C ALA A 115 -4.09 7.93 -13.38
N SER A 116 -4.55 7.72 -12.15
CA SER A 116 -4.91 8.75 -11.18
C SER A 116 -5.81 9.85 -11.78
N ALA A 117 -6.72 9.48 -12.69
CA ALA A 117 -7.57 10.39 -13.45
C ALA A 117 -8.58 11.12 -12.54
N VAL A 118 -8.21 12.32 -12.11
CA VAL A 118 -9.03 13.14 -11.18
C VAL A 118 -10.44 13.40 -11.71
N PRO A 119 -10.67 13.72 -13.00
CA PRO A 119 -12.01 14.04 -13.50
C PRO A 119 -13.02 12.91 -13.33
N VAL A 120 -12.60 11.64 -13.49
CA VAL A 120 -13.46 10.46 -13.31
C VAL A 120 -13.93 10.35 -11.86
N TYR A 121 -13.02 10.50 -10.90
CA TYR A 121 -13.35 10.43 -9.48
C TYR A 121 -14.11 11.66 -8.96
N GLN A 122 -13.95 12.82 -9.62
CA GLN A 122 -14.82 13.97 -9.38
C GLN A 122 -16.23 13.72 -9.89
N GLU A 123 -16.39 13.10 -11.05
CA GLU A 123 -17.71 12.70 -11.55
C GLU A 123 -18.38 11.71 -10.61
N LEU A 124 -17.66 10.66 -10.18
CA LEU A 124 -18.16 9.70 -9.20
C LEU A 124 -18.59 10.40 -7.89
N ALA A 125 -17.78 11.30 -7.36
CA ALA A 125 -18.13 12.07 -6.16
C ALA A 125 -19.39 12.93 -6.35
N ARG A 126 -19.64 13.49 -7.55
CA ARG A 126 -20.88 14.21 -7.85
C ARG A 126 -22.09 13.28 -7.91
N ARG A 127 -21.93 12.05 -8.44
CA ARG A 127 -22.99 11.03 -8.45
C ARG A 127 -23.34 10.52 -7.05
N ILE A 128 -22.33 10.39 -6.18
CA ILE A 128 -22.51 10.09 -4.75
C ILE A 128 -23.25 11.23 -4.07
N GLY A 129 -22.82 12.46 -4.31
CA GLY A 129 -23.38 13.66 -3.71
C GLY A 129 -22.85 13.92 -2.29
N PRO A 130 -22.89 15.18 -1.82
CA PRO A 130 -22.23 15.59 -0.58
C PRO A 130 -22.82 14.94 0.67
N SER A 131 -24.15 14.74 0.72
CA SER A 131 -24.80 14.14 1.89
C SER A 131 -24.36 12.70 2.11
N LEU A 132 -24.37 11.89 1.04
CA LEU A 132 -23.98 10.48 1.12
C LEU A 132 -22.47 10.34 1.37
N MET A 133 -21.65 11.14 0.69
CA MET A 133 -20.20 11.14 0.91
C MET A 133 -19.82 11.50 2.35
N GLN A 134 -20.63 12.30 3.04
CA GLN A 134 -20.39 12.71 4.43
C GLN A 134 -20.92 11.69 5.46
N SER A 135 -21.91 10.87 5.08
CA SER A 135 -22.55 9.91 5.99
C SER A 135 -21.89 8.52 5.99
N GLU A 136 -21.03 8.25 5.02
CA GLU A 136 -20.19 7.03 4.91
C GLU A 136 -18.82 7.26 5.57
#